data_AF-A0A4Y2JW36-F1
#
_entry.id   AF-A0A4Y2JW36-F1
#
_cell.length_a   1.000
_cell.length_b   1.000
_cell.length_c   1.000
_cell.angle_alpha   90.00
_cell.angle_beta   90.00
_cell.angle_gamma   90.00
#
_symmetry.space_group_name_H-M   'P 1'
#
loop_
_entity.id
_entity.type
_entity.pdbx_description
1 polymer ?
#
loop_
_entity_poly.entity_id
_entity_poly.type
_entity_poly.pdbx_seq_one_letter_code
_entity_poly.pdbx_strand_id
1 'polypeptide(L)'
;MWRLLGSYMHGRSHAVMRLPVDLPNQKRITFKDGHEEEALEAARSRQTMLESWLQLNQSDPDAQILLNTNIPYNYVYDRNN
;
A
#
# COMPACT_ATOMS: atom_id res chain seq x y z
N MET A 1 41.36 25.17 -7.35
CA MET A 1 40.09 25.80 -7.76
C MET A 1 38.95 24.91 -7.28
N TRP A 2 38.37 25.23 -6.13
CA TRP A 2 37.31 24.44 -5.48
C TRP A 2 35.96 25.09 -5.79
N ARG A 3 34.99 24.34 -6.34
CA ARG A 3 33.71 24.91 -6.83
C ARG A 3 32.85 25.39 -5.65
N LEU A 4 32.47 26.67 -5.67
CA LEU A 4 31.64 27.36 -4.66
C LEU A 4 30.15 26.96 -4.65
N LEU A 5 29.72 26.03 -5.52
CA LEU A 5 28.30 25.66 -5.71
C LEU A 5 28.13 24.13 -5.84
N GLY A 6 28.93 23.36 -5.10
CA GLY A 6 28.74 21.91 -5.00
C GLY A 6 27.66 21.58 -3.98
N SER A 7 26.38 21.77 -4.30
CA SER A 7 25.31 21.18 -3.49
C SER A 7 25.50 19.66 -3.50
N TYR A 8 25.50 19.06 -2.32
CA TYR A 8 25.63 17.62 -2.11
C TYR A 8 24.40 16.93 -2.71
N MET A 9 24.40 16.70 -4.02
CA MET A 9 23.35 15.96 -4.68
C MET A 9 23.59 14.48 -4.42
N HIS A 10 22.66 13.90 -3.68
CA HIS A 10 22.41 12.46 -3.56
C HIS A 10 23.25 11.70 -2.53
N GLY A 11 23.07 12.06 -1.26
CA GLY A 11 22.84 10.98 -0.30
C GLY A 11 21.52 10.31 -0.66
N ARG A 12 21.55 9.11 -1.28
CA ARG A 12 20.38 8.23 -1.32
C ARG A 12 20.06 7.88 0.14
N SER A 13 19.26 8.70 0.80
CA SER A 13 19.00 8.54 2.22
C SER A 13 18.09 7.33 2.46
N HIS A 14 17.10 7.11 1.60
CA HIS A 14 16.11 6.04 1.76
C HIS A 14 15.61 5.52 0.40
N ALA A 15 15.31 4.23 0.32
CA ALA A 15 14.61 3.66 -0.83
C ALA A 15 13.18 4.18 -0.86
N VAL A 16 12.79 4.86 -1.94
CA VAL A 16 11.39 5.26 -2.15
C VAL A 16 10.62 4.05 -2.64
N MET A 17 9.84 3.44 -1.75
CA MET A 17 8.86 2.42 -2.13
C MET A 17 7.55 3.08 -2.51
N ARG A 18 7.07 2.81 -3.72
CA ARG A 18 5.75 3.27 -4.16
C ARG A 18 4.71 2.31 -3.56
N LEU A 19 3.86 2.82 -2.66
CA LEU A 19 2.73 2.02 -2.19
C LEU A 19 1.82 1.71 -3.38
N PRO A 20 1.39 0.45 -3.56
CA PRO A 20 0.34 0.11 -4.52
C PRO A 20 -0.97 0.71 -4.00
N VAL A 21 -1.30 1.90 -4.47
CA VAL A 21 -2.58 2.56 -4.19
C VAL A 21 -3.54 2.16 -5.28
N ASP A 22 -4.34 1.13 -5.00
CA ASP A 22 -5.49 0.78 -5.83
C ASP A 22 -6.71 1.52 -5.30
N LEU A 23 -7.41 2.25 -6.18
CA LEU A 23 -8.68 2.89 -5.84
C LEU A 23 -9.79 1.83 -5.74
N PRO A 24 -10.86 2.08 -4.96
CA PRO A 24 -12.02 1.20 -4.90
C PRO A 24 -12.54 0.90 -6.31
N ASN A 25 -12.74 -0.38 -6.62
CA ASN A 25 -13.18 -0.89 -7.94
C ASN A 25 -12.22 -0.61 -9.11
N GLN A 26 -10.98 -0.17 -8.86
CA GLN A 26 -9.95 0.01 -9.90
C GLN A 26 -8.75 -0.93 -9.72
N LYS A 27 -8.95 -2.04 -9.01
CA LYS A 27 -7.93 -3.07 -8.84
C LYS A 27 -7.67 -3.77 -10.16
N ARG A 28 -6.39 -4.00 -10.48
CA ARG A 28 -6.02 -4.81 -11.63
C ARG A 28 -6.26 -6.29 -11.30
N ILE A 29 -7.15 -6.93 -12.06
CA ILE A 29 -7.44 -8.37 -11.93
C ILE A 29 -6.82 -9.13 -13.10
N THR A 30 -6.45 -10.39 -12.85
CA THR A 30 -5.98 -11.31 -13.90
C THR A 30 -6.95 -12.47 -13.93
N PHE A 31 -7.46 -12.79 -15.11
CA PHE A 31 -8.44 -13.84 -15.32
C PHE A 31 -7.99 -14.76 -16.46
N LYS A 32 -8.58 -15.95 -16.51
CA LYS A 32 -8.49 -16.84 -17.67
C LYS A 32 -9.70 -16.58 -18.56
N ASP A 33 -9.52 -16.76 -19.86
CA ASP A 33 -10.58 -16.59 -20.86
C ASP A 33 -11.81 -17.44 -20.47
N GLY A 34 -12.99 -16.82 -20.37
CA GLY A 34 -14.24 -17.45 -19.94
C GLY A 34 -14.49 -17.47 -18.42
N HIS A 35 -13.60 -16.90 -17.60
CA HIS A 35 -13.75 -16.78 -16.14
C HIS A 35 -13.72 -15.31 -15.67
N GLU A 36 -14.12 -14.37 -16.54
CA GLU A 36 -14.10 -12.92 -16.27
C GLU A 36 -14.96 -12.56 -15.06
N GLU A 37 -16.19 -13.06 -15.01
CA GLU A 37 -17.15 -12.74 -13.94
C GLU A 37 -16.72 -13.32 -12.59
N GLU A 38 -16.24 -14.57 -12.58
CA GLU A 38 -15.73 -15.21 -11.37
C GLU A 38 -14.52 -14.46 -10.79
N ALA A 39 -13.58 -14.06 -11.66
CA ALA A 39 -12.42 -13.28 -11.25
C ALA A 39 -12.80 -11.88 -10.74
N LEU A 40 -13.84 -11.28 -11.31
CA LEU A 40 -14.36 -9.98 -10.87
C LEU A 40 -15.01 -10.09 -9.48
N GLU A 41 -15.86 -11.08 -9.24
CA GLU A 41 -16.48 -11.30 -7.94
C GLU A 41 -15.44 -11.64 -6.86
N ALA A 42 -14.46 -12.49 -7.18
CA ALA A 42 -13.35 -12.78 -6.28
C ALA A 42 -12.50 -11.54 -5.95
N ALA A 43 -12.34 -10.62 -6.91
CA ALA A 43 -11.61 -9.38 -6.66
C ALA A 43 -12.40 -8.34 -5.86
N ARG A 44 -13.73 -8.35 -5.97
CA ARG A 44 -14.63 -7.53 -5.14
C ARG A 44 -14.60 -7.98 -3.69
N SER A 45 -14.61 -9.30 -3.45
CA SER A 45 -14.55 -9.84 -2.09
C SER A 45 -13.15 -9.73 -1.46
N ARG A 46 -12.08 -9.67 -2.29
CA ARG A 46 -10.71 -9.62 -1.79
C ARG A 46 -10.34 -8.24 -1.27
N GLN A 47 -10.25 -8.13 0.06
CA GLN A 47 -9.65 -6.97 0.69
C GLN A 47 -8.13 -6.95 0.43
N THR A 48 -7.60 -5.78 0.08
CA THR A 48 -6.15 -5.56 -0.02
C THR A 48 -5.58 -5.11 1.31
N MET A 49 -4.28 -5.34 1.51
CA MET A 49 -3.57 -4.90 2.70
C MET A 49 -3.70 -3.38 2.93
N LEU A 50 -3.68 -2.58 1.86
CA LEU A 50 -3.84 -1.12 1.97
C LEU A 50 -5.26 -0.73 2.40
N GLU A 51 -6.29 -1.37 1.87
CA GLU A 51 -7.68 -1.14 2.30
C GLU A 51 -7.89 -1.51 3.76
N SER A 52 -7.30 -2.62 4.22
CA SER A 52 -7.34 -3.00 5.63
C SER A 52 -6.63 -1.97 6.52
N TRP A 53 -5.52 -1.39 6.08
CA TRP A 53 -4.87 -0.30 6.82
C TRP A 53 -5.71 0.99 6.85
N LEU A 54 -6.37 1.34 5.74
CA LEU A 54 -7.28 2.49 5.71
C LEU A 54 -8.47 2.28 6.66
N GLN A 55 -9.00 1.06 6.75
CA GLN A 55 -10.06 0.71 7.69
C GLN A 55 -9.57 0.70 9.13
N LEU A 56 -8.35 0.23 9.38
CA LEU A 56 -7.71 0.27 10.70
C LEU A 56 -7.58 1.72 11.19
N ASN A 57 -7.12 2.63 10.34
CA ASN A 57 -7.02 4.06 10.68
C ASN A 57 -8.37 4.69 11.03
N GLN A 58 -9.49 4.17 10.52
CA GLN A 58 -10.83 4.67 10.88
C GLN A 58 -11.35 4.10 12.20
N SER A 59 -10.89 2.93 12.61
CA SER A 59 -11.44 2.16 13.74
C SER A 59 -10.57 2.23 15.00
N ASP A 60 -9.27 2.45 14.86
CA ASP A 60 -8.31 2.48 15.96
C ASP A 60 -7.58 3.85 16.02
N PRO A 61 -7.82 4.66 17.06
CA PRO A 61 -7.10 5.91 17.28
C PRO A 61 -5.58 5.74 17.41
N ASP A 62 -5.11 4.61 17.94
CA ASP A 62 -3.68 4.34 18.09
C ASP A 62 -3.00 4.06 16.74
N ALA A 63 -3.77 3.58 15.75
CA ALA A 63 -3.27 3.43 14.38
C ALA A 63 -3.12 4.79 13.67
N GLN A 64 -3.94 5.79 14.01
CA GLN A 64 -3.91 7.12 13.38
C GLN A 64 -2.61 7.89 13.63
N ILE A 65 -1.94 7.61 14.75
CA ILE A 65 -0.66 8.24 15.11
C ILE A 65 0.54 7.55 14.44
N LEU A 66 0.34 6.38 13.83
CA LEU A 66 1.40 5.63 13.16
C LEU A 66 1.55 6.05 11.70
N LEU A 67 2.80 6.11 11.24
CA LEU A 67 3.07 6.17 9.81
C LEU A 67 2.63 4.85 9.15
N ASN A 68 2.14 4.91 7.92
CA ASN A 68 1.77 3.71 7.15
C ASN A 68 2.89 2.66 7.07
N THR A 69 4.16 3.11 7.03
CA THR A 69 5.34 2.22 7.05
C THR A 69 5.55 1.52 8.38
N ASN A 70 4.96 2.04 9.46
CA ASN A 70 5.13 1.54 10.82
C ASN A 70 3.97 0.64 11.28
N ILE A 71 2.83 0.66 10.59
CA ILE A 71 1.68 -0.21 10.85
C ILE A 71 2.10 -1.70 10.90
N PRO A 72 2.92 -2.25 9.97
CA PRO A 72 3.30 -3.66 9.99
C PRO A 72 4.10 -4.12 11.21
N TYR A 73 4.72 -3.20 11.95
CA TYR A 73 5.46 -3.54 13.18
C TYR A 73 4.56 -3.64 14.41
N ASN A 74 3.34 -3.10 14.34
CA ASN A 74 2.39 -3.04 15.46
C ASN A 74 1.13 -3.88 15.20
N TYR A 75 0.78 -4.07 13.92
CA TYR A 75 -0.43 -4.78 13.49
C TYR A 75 -0.10 -5.85 12.48
N VAL A 76 -0.77 -7.00 12.60
CA VAL A 76 -0.65 -8.13 11.68
C VAL A 76 -1.83 -8.12 10.72
N TYR A 77 -1.55 -8.18 9.41
CA TYR A 77 -2.60 -8.30 8.41
C TYR A 77 -3.13 -9.74 8.37
N ASP A 78 -4.39 -9.93 8.74
CA ASP A 78 -5.08 -11.21 8.59
C ASP A 78 -5.62 -11.36 7.16
N ARG A 79 -5.17 -12.41 6.46
CA ARG A 79 -5.61 -12.76 5.10
C ARG A 79 -6.85 -13.66 5.07
N ASN A 80 -7.31 -14.11 6.23
CA ASN A 80 -8.43 -15.04 6.35
C ASN A 80 -9.79 -14.36 6.52
N ASN A 81 -9.82 -13.03 6.52
CA ASN A 81 -11.05 -12.24 6.58
C ASN A 81 -11.40 -11.64 5.22
#